data_AF-A0A7R8D1G6-F1
#
_entry.id   AF-A0A7R8D1G6-F1
#
_cell.length_a   1.000
_cell.length_b   1.000
_cell.length_c   1.000
_cell.angle_alpha   90.00
_cell.angle_beta   90.00
_cell.angle_gamma   90.00
#
_symmetry.space_group_name_H-M   'P 1'
#
loop_
_entity.id
_entity.type
_entity.pdbx_description
1 polymer ?
#
loop_
_entity_poly.entity_id
_entity_poly.type
_entity_poly.pdbx_seq_one_letter_code
_entity_poly.pdbx_strand_id
1 'polypeptide(L)'
;MEKDVVVSKPLEKTVSALLGCSCYTLTLNKDALIVGLVGPRLHRKNQMERQEIIINDPPEDGPCKNVFAKHKDSSILLCTKKELGLLQKRIYGKQSTEPLSTKKMAYVHIVGLGLGVWQVLKEQEQLFVDVFGKVIQENNFSHISDIDFSWIPVEHVSGVVEGGLLNNIQIHISKRNLFDKLPEEHVNKLLVVSWAYDGNSYPGNEFWMGSLDSSGDPQSACSTQISELLNPKINPYFCGKSLKVASNRLKGVLKYKDYIATKNEKNLVF
;
A
#
# COMPACT_ATOMS: atom_id res chain seq x y z
N MET A 1 -20.54 25.63 -39.33
CA MET A 1 -19.97 24.27 -39.28
C MET A 1 -18.97 24.24 -38.13
N GLU A 2 -19.48 24.16 -36.90
CA GLU A 2 -18.67 23.82 -35.75
C GLU A 2 -18.50 22.30 -35.76
N LYS A 3 -17.25 21.83 -35.75
CA LYS A 3 -16.94 20.43 -35.54
C LYS A 3 -16.83 20.20 -34.05
N ASP A 4 -17.75 19.43 -33.52
CA ASP A 4 -17.77 18.92 -32.15
C ASP A 4 -16.42 18.29 -31.80
N VAL A 5 -15.67 18.93 -30.90
CA VAL A 5 -14.56 18.31 -30.19
C VAL A 5 -15.18 17.39 -29.14
N VAL A 6 -15.26 16.10 -29.46
CA VAL A 6 -15.63 15.07 -28.49
C VAL A 6 -14.53 15.01 -27.43
N VAL A 7 -14.74 15.71 -26.32
CA VAL A 7 -13.94 15.59 -25.10
C VAL A 7 -14.15 14.16 -24.57
N SER A 8 -13.20 13.28 -24.85
CA SER A 8 -13.20 11.92 -24.30
C SER A 8 -13.30 12.00 -22.78
N LYS A 9 -14.38 11.44 -22.22
CA LYS A 9 -14.75 11.53 -20.81
C LYS A 9 -13.60 11.11 -19.85
N PRO A 10 -13.60 11.56 -18.58
CA PRO A 10 -12.56 11.28 -17.57
C PRO A 10 -12.39 9.81 -17.11
N LEU A 11 -12.92 8.84 -17.87
CA LEU A 11 -13.06 7.46 -17.43
C LEU A 11 -11.71 6.72 -17.34
N GLU A 12 -10.77 6.96 -18.26
CA GLU A 12 -9.46 6.29 -18.28
C GLU A 12 -8.57 6.70 -17.10
N LYS A 13 -8.58 7.99 -16.74
CA LYS A 13 -7.87 8.50 -15.55
C LYS A 13 -8.45 7.95 -14.25
N THR A 14 -9.76 7.66 -14.23
CA THR A 14 -10.47 7.10 -13.07
C THR A 14 -10.07 5.64 -12.80
N VAL A 15 -9.77 4.86 -13.85
CA VAL A 15 -9.32 3.46 -13.71
C VAL A 15 -7.89 3.37 -13.18
N SER A 16 -6.98 4.23 -13.64
CA SER A 16 -5.62 4.36 -13.07
C SER A 16 -5.67 4.87 -11.61
N ALA A 17 -6.60 5.76 -11.29
CA ALA A 17 -6.74 6.36 -9.96
C ALA A 17 -7.33 5.44 -8.88
N LEU A 18 -7.99 4.33 -9.24
CA LEU A 18 -8.33 3.27 -8.29
C LEU A 18 -7.11 2.44 -7.89
N LEU A 19 -6.01 2.56 -8.66
CA LEU A 19 -4.78 1.85 -8.41
C LEU A 19 -3.87 2.53 -7.37
N GLY A 20 -4.25 3.71 -6.85
CA GLY A 20 -3.49 4.47 -5.85
C GLY A 20 -3.51 3.87 -4.42
N CYS A 21 -4.38 2.89 -4.14
CA CYS A 21 -4.17 1.91 -3.07
C CYS A 21 -4.31 0.50 -3.68
N SER A 22 -3.59 0.25 -4.78
CA SER A 22 -3.42 -1.11 -5.29
C SER A 22 -2.46 -1.86 -4.40
N CYS A 23 -2.92 -3.01 -3.95
CA CYS A 23 -2.11 -3.95 -3.20
C CYS A 23 -1.93 -5.18 -4.09
N TYR A 24 -0.80 -5.25 -4.78
CA TYR A 24 -0.46 -6.41 -5.60
C TYR A 24 0.29 -7.41 -4.77
N THR A 25 0.05 -8.71 -4.96
CA THR A 25 0.79 -9.71 -4.23
C THR A 25 1.29 -10.80 -5.14
N LEU A 26 2.57 -11.09 -4.94
CA LEU A 26 3.25 -12.20 -5.58
C LEU A 26 3.87 -13.10 -4.53
N THR A 27 3.77 -14.40 -4.77
CA THR A 27 4.45 -15.41 -3.97
C THR A 27 5.78 -15.67 -4.64
N LEU A 28 6.87 -15.23 -4.03
CA LEU A 28 8.22 -15.34 -4.59
C LEU A 28 8.80 -16.75 -4.42
N ASN A 29 8.42 -17.41 -3.33
CA ASN A 29 8.76 -18.79 -3.01
C ASN A 29 7.82 -19.32 -1.92
N LYS A 30 7.94 -20.59 -1.52
CA LYS A 30 7.17 -21.18 -0.39
C LYS A 30 7.27 -20.31 0.87
N ASP A 31 8.40 -19.62 1.08
CA ASP A 31 8.72 -18.94 2.33
C ASP A 31 8.60 -17.41 2.33
N ALA A 32 8.18 -16.78 1.21
CA ALA A 32 8.02 -15.32 1.16
C ALA A 32 6.80 -14.84 0.36
N LEU A 33 6.32 -13.64 0.71
CA LEU A 33 5.25 -12.91 0.05
C LEU A 33 5.73 -11.47 -0.22
N ILE A 34 5.59 -10.98 -1.44
CA ILE A 34 5.87 -9.58 -1.75
C ILE A 34 4.59 -8.82 -2.07
N VAL A 35 4.50 -7.59 -1.57
CA VAL A 35 3.31 -6.75 -1.69
C VAL A 35 3.64 -5.35 -2.17
N GLY A 36 3.11 -4.96 -3.33
CA GLY A 36 3.33 -3.64 -3.90
C GLY A 36 2.29 -2.68 -3.40
N LEU A 37 2.72 -1.56 -2.83
CA LEU A 37 1.86 -0.55 -2.22
C LEU A 37 2.20 0.82 -2.79
N VAL A 38 1.17 1.53 -3.25
CA VAL A 38 1.33 2.91 -3.73
C VAL A 38 1.09 3.85 -2.55
N GLY A 39 2.11 4.62 -2.19
CA GLY A 39 2.02 5.61 -1.12
C GLY A 39 1.27 6.88 -1.52
N PRO A 40 0.96 7.75 -0.54
CA PRO A 40 0.41 9.06 -0.82
C PRO A 40 1.43 9.95 -1.57
N ARG A 41 0.97 10.65 -2.62
CA ARG A 41 1.76 11.56 -3.50
C ARG A 41 1.33 13.03 -3.38
N LEU A 42 1.73 13.65 -2.27
CA LEU A 42 1.09 14.86 -1.74
C LEU A 42 1.47 16.15 -2.48
N HIS A 43 2.42 16.06 -3.41
CA HIS A 43 2.98 17.19 -4.14
C HIS A 43 2.11 17.67 -5.33
N ARG A 44 1.21 16.84 -5.86
CA ARG A 44 0.51 17.20 -7.11
C ARG A 44 -0.73 18.06 -6.88
N LYS A 45 -0.71 19.30 -7.40
CA LYS A 45 -1.90 20.15 -7.53
C LYS A 45 -2.89 19.53 -8.53
N ASN A 46 -4.17 19.44 -8.16
CA ASN A 46 -5.27 19.00 -9.03
C ASN A 46 -5.11 17.59 -9.65
N GLN A 47 -4.34 16.70 -9.02
CA GLN A 47 -4.19 15.29 -9.44
C GLN A 47 -4.39 14.38 -8.23
N MET A 48 -4.90 13.17 -8.48
CA MET A 48 -5.53 12.31 -7.47
C MET A 48 -4.56 11.63 -6.49
N GLU A 49 -4.97 11.64 -5.22
CA GLU A 49 -4.74 10.54 -4.25
C GLU A 49 -6.06 9.89 -3.80
N ARG A 50 -7.13 10.64 -3.56
CA ARG A 50 -8.55 10.27 -3.76
C ARG A 50 -9.45 11.43 -3.34
N GLN A 51 -10.61 11.53 -3.99
CA GLN A 51 -11.68 12.54 -3.89
C GLN A 51 -12.28 12.83 -2.48
N GLU A 52 -11.76 12.26 -1.39
CA GLU A 52 -12.23 12.59 -0.03
C GLU A 52 -11.42 13.74 0.61
N ILE A 53 -10.28 14.10 0.01
CA ILE A 53 -9.52 15.32 0.34
C ILE A 53 -9.50 16.17 -0.93
N ILE A 54 -10.47 17.08 -1.06
CA ILE A 54 -10.43 18.11 -2.08
C ILE A 54 -9.74 19.33 -1.46
N ILE A 55 -8.52 19.63 -1.94
CA ILE A 55 -7.87 20.90 -1.63
C ILE A 55 -8.54 21.94 -2.54
N ASN A 56 -9.65 22.51 -2.08
CA ASN A 56 -10.40 23.51 -2.85
C ASN A 56 -9.61 24.83 -3.00
N ASP A 57 -8.81 25.20 -1.99
CA ASP A 57 -7.95 26.38 -2.01
C ASP A 57 -6.58 26.05 -1.41
N PRO A 58 -5.46 26.47 -2.02
CA PRO A 58 -4.16 26.40 -1.38
C PRO A 58 -4.16 27.35 -0.17
N PRO A 59 -3.88 26.89 1.06
CA PRO A 59 -3.68 27.78 2.19
C PRO A 59 -2.52 28.73 1.93
N GLU A 60 -2.62 29.98 2.39
CA GLU A 60 -1.55 30.99 2.31
C GLU A 60 -0.23 30.50 2.96
N ASP A 61 -0.31 29.53 3.88
CA ASP A 61 0.82 28.91 4.60
C ASP A 61 1.38 27.63 3.93
N GLY A 62 0.99 27.35 2.69
CA GLY A 62 1.46 26.21 1.91
C GLY A 62 0.55 24.97 1.98
N PRO A 63 0.45 24.18 0.88
CA PRO A 63 -0.61 23.19 0.68
C PRO A 63 -0.61 21.98 1.62
N CYS A 64 0.48 21.71 2.35
CA CYS A 64 0.66 20.42 3.03
C CYS A 64 0.41 20.42 4.54
N LYS A 65 0.64 21.52 5.27
CA LYS A 65 0.46 21.54 6.75
C LYS A 65 -1.00 21.34 7.15
N ASN A 66 -1.93 22.03 6.50
CA ASN A 66 -3.35 22.02 6.85
C ASN A 66 -4.09 20.77 6.35
N VAL A 67 -3.69 20.21 5.21
CA VAL A 67 -4.29 19.00 4.64
C VAL A 67 -3.92 17.77 5.45
N PHE A 68 -2.65 17.65 5.86
CA PHE A 68 -2.28 16.66 6.85
C PHE A 68 -3.10 16.90 8.10
N ALA A 69 -2.99 18.05 8.80
CA ALA A 69 -3.71 18.33 10.05
C ALA A 69 -5.21 17.98 10.07
N LYS A 70 -5.92 18.18 8.96
CA LYS A 70 -7.36 17.97 8.85
C LYS A 70 -7.78 16.53 8.49
N HIS A 71 -6.89 15.75 7.85
CA HIS A 71 -7.19 14.40 7.36
C HIS A 71 -6.17 13.32 7.79
N LYS A 72 -5.25 13.65 8.73
CA LYS A 72 -4.15 12.80 9.25
C LYS A 72 -4.55 11.35 9.46
N ASP A 73 -5.75 11.16 9.99
CA ASP A 73 -6.20 9.89 10.53
C ASP A 73 -7.05 9.05 9.58
N SER A 74 -7.48 9.54 8.42
CA SER A 74 -8.58 8.86 7.70
C SER A 74 -8.11 8.08 6.48
N SER A 75 -7.26 8.66 5.64
CA SER A 75 -6.83 8.02 4.38
C SER A 75 -5.67 7.05 4.59
N ILE A 76 -4.62 7.48 5.29
CA ILE A 76 -3.47 6.65 5.65
C ILE A 76 -3.97 5.48 6.51
N LEU A 77 -4.75 5.75 7.55
CA LEU A 77 -5.33 4.71 8.41
C LEU A 77 -6.18 3.71 7.63
N LEU A 78 -6.98 4.17 6.65
CA LEU A 78 -7.78 3.28 5.84
C LEU A 78 -6.93 2.42 4.90
N CYS A 79 -5.90 2.96 4.26
CA CYS A 79 -5.01 2.16 3.41
C CYS A 79 -4.16 1.23 4.28
N THR A 80 -3.57 1.68 5.39
CA THR A 80 -2.84 0.84 6.37
C THR A 80 -3.70 -0.28 6.97
N LYS A 81 -4.93 0.02 7.41
CA LYS A 81 -5.88 -0.98 7.95
C LYS A 81 -6.25 -2.02 6.91
N LYS A 82 -6.46 -1.59 5.66
CA LYS A 82 -6.70 -2.51 4.55
C LYS A 82 -5.46 -3.31 4.21
N GLU A 83 -4.28 -2.72 4.23
CA GLU A 83 -3.01 -3.36 3.95
C GLU A 83 -2.75 -4.48 4.94
N LEU A 84 -2.66 -4.18 6.24
CA LEU A 84 -2.45 -5.19 7.27
C LEU A 84 -3.57 -6.26 7.27
N GLY A 85 -4.83 -5.85 7.07
CA GLY A 85 -5.94 -6.79 6.95
C GLY A 85 -5.88 -7.69 5.71
N LEU A 86 -5.41 -7.16 4.57
CA LEU A 86 -5.17 -7.94 3.36
C LEU A 86 -3.96 -8.86 3.51
N LEU A 87 -2.89 -8.39 4.15
CA LEU A 87 -1.72 -9.19 4.48
C LEU A 87 -2.14 -10.38 5.33
N GLN A 88 -2.84 -10.17 6.46
CA GLN A 88 -3.34 -11.27 7.30
C GLN A 88 -4.21 -12.25 6.51
N LYS A 89 -5.14 -11.77 5.66
CA LYS A 89 -5.97 -12.64 4.82
C LYS A 89 -5.15 -13.45 3.81
N ARG A 90 -4.10 -12.87 3.24
CA ARG A 90 -3.21 -13.54 2.28
C ARG A 90 -2.28 -14.53 2.96
N ILE A 91 -1.76 -14.19 4.15
CA ILE A 91 -1.01 -15.10 5.02
C ILE A 91 -1.89 -16.31 5.34
N TYR A 92 -3.12 -16.07 5.80
CA TYR A 92 -4.09 -17.12 6.10
C TYR A 92 -4.42 -17.95 4.86
N GLY A 93 -4.68 -17.32 3.71
CA GLY A 93 -4.98 -18.00 2.46
C GLY A 93 -3.84 -18.90 1.98
N LYS A 94 -2.59 -18.40 2.04
CA LYS A 94 -1.39 -19.17 1.68
C LYS A 94 -1.24 -20.42 2.55
N GLN A 95 -1.54 -20.30 3.83
CA GLN A 95 -1.41 -21.37 4.82
C GLN A 95 -2.71 -22.19 5.02
N SER A 96 -3.79 -21.87 4.29
CA SER A 96 -5.12 -22.44 4.56
C SER A 96 -5.19 -23.94 4.26
N THR A 97 -4.37 -24.41 3.34
CA THR A 97 -4.24 -25.82 2.97
C THR A 97 -3.15 -26.55 3.74
N GLU A 98 -2.40 -25.85 4.60
CA GLU A 98 -1.31 -26.43 5.38
C GLU A 98 -1.80 -26.95 6.74
N PRO A 99 -1.27 -28.08 7.24
CA PRO A 99 -1.53 -28.55 8.61
C PRO A 99 -1.26 -27.45 9.65
N LEU A 100 -2.06 -27.39 10.72
CA LEU A 100 -1.87 -26.39 11.79
C LEU A 100 -0.45 -26.38 12.37
N SER A 101 0.19 -27.55 12.43
CA SER A 101 1.57 -27.72 12.92
C SER A 101 2.65 -27.10 12.03
N THR A 102 2.33 -26.73 10.78
CA THR A 102 3.28 -26.10 9.85
C THR A 102 2.98 -24.64 9.58
N LYS A 103 1.92 -24.08 10.21
CA LYS A 103 1.55 -22.68 10.04
C LYS A 103 2.60 -21.76 10.66
N LYS A 104 3.15 -20.89 9.83
CA LYS A 104 4.19 -19.92 10.20
C LYS A 104 3.54 -18.59 10.61
N MET A 105 4.00 -18.00 11.71
CA MET A 105 3.71 -16.59 11.98
C MET A 105 4.40 -15.72 10.94
N ALA A 106 3.82 -14.56 10.61
CA ALA A 106 4.41 -13.65 9.63
C ALA A 106 5.35 -12.63 10.29
N TYR A 107 6.49 -12.44 9.65
CA TYR A 107 7.39 -11.30 9.86
C TYR A 107 7.13 -10.30 8.73
N VAL A 108 6.56 -9.14 9.05
CA VAL A 108 6.15 -8.16 8.06
C VAL A 108 7.20 -7.04 7.97
N HIS A 109 7.80 -6.88 6.80
CA HIS A 109 8.73 -5.78 6.49
C HIS A 109 7.96 -4.67 5.78
N ILE A 110 8.03 -3.46 6.36
CA ILE A 110 7.37 -2.25 5.88
C ILE A 110 8.42 -1.19 5.56
N VAL A 111 8.41 -0.71 4.32
CA VAL A 111 9.16 0.48 3.90
C VAL A 111 8.30 1.74 3.90
N GLY A 112 8.94 2.90 3.94
CA GLY A 112 8.27 4.19 3.85
C GLY A 112 7.55 4.41 2.53
N LEU A 113 6.21 4.42 2.55
CA LEU A 113 5.40 4.68 1.36
C LEU A 113 5.17 6.18 1.21
N GLY A 114 5.67 6.77 0.13
CA GLY A 114 5.60 8.22 -0.08
C GLY A 114 6.51 9.04 0.84
N LEU A 115 7.46 8.39 1.53
CA LEU A 115 8.47 9.04 2.39
C LEU A 115 9.79 9.34 1.65
N GLY A 116 9.88 9.03 0.35
CA GLY A 116 11.02 9.40 -0.48
C GLY A 116 10.81 10.76 -1.15
N VAL A 117 11.01 10.82 -2.47
CA VAL A 117 10.79 12.03 -3.30
C VAL A 117 9.36 12.62 -3.24
N TRP A 118 8.41 11.92 -2.61
CA TRP A 118 7.03 12.39 -2.42
C TRP A 118 6.78 12.98 -1.03
N GLN A 119 7.76 12.90 -0.12
CA GLN A 119 7.66 13.51 1.20
C GLN A 119 7.63 15.03 1.08
N VAL A 120 6.73 15.66 1.83
CA VAL A 120 6.64 17.13 1.86
C VAL A 120 7.04 17.70 3.21
N LEU A 121 6.83 16.94 4.29
CA LEU A 121 7.10 17.34 5.66
C LEU A 121 7.93 16.28 6.38
N LYS A 122 8.84 16.69 7.26
CA LYS A 122 9.66 15.75 8.04
C LYS A 122 8.79 14.91 8.97
N GLU A 123 7.77 15.53 9.56
CA GLU A 123 6.81 14.91 10.46
C GLU A 123 5.99 13.78 9.81
N GLN A 124 5.99 13.70 8.47
CA GLN A 124 5.31 12.64 7.73
C GLN A 124 5.82 11.24 8.10
N GLU A 125 7.10 11.10 8.45
CA GLU A 125 7.70 9.82 8.86
C GLU A 125 7.08 9.29 10.16
N GLN A 126 7.02 10.15 11.19
CA GLN A 126 6.42 9.78 12.48
C GLN A 126 4.91 9.54 12.35
N LEU A 127 4.22 10.40 11.60
CA LEU A 127 2.79 10.22 11.32
C LEU A 127 2.51 8.90 10.61
N PHE A 128 3.35 8.52 9.65
CA PHE A 128 3.21 7.26 8.93
C PHE A 128 3.25 6.07 9.88
N VAL A 129 4.29 5.95 10.73
CA VAL A 129 4.40 4.81 11.64
C VAL A 129 3.35 4.83 12.75
N ASP A 130 2.97 6.00 13.25
CA ASP A 130 1.94 6.12 14.29
C ASP A 130 0.57 5.67 13.79
N VAL A 131 0.26 5.87 12.50
CA VAL A 131 -0.95 5.33 11.89
C VAL A 131 -0.92 3.80 11.88
N PHE A 132 0.21 3.17 11.56
CA PHE A 132 0.34 1.71 11.71
C PHE A 132 0.13 1.28 13.16
N GLY A 133 0.77 1.97 14.11
CA GLY A 133 0.64 1.63 15.52
C GLY A 133 -0.81 1.74 16.03
N LYS A 134 -1.55 2.78 15.62
CA LYS A 134 -2.98 2.90 15.89
C LYS A 134 -3.80 1.74 15.31
N VAL A 135 -3.55 1.35 14.05
CA VAL A 135 -4.20 0.18 13.45
C VAL A 135 -3.89 -1.11 14.23
N ILE A 136 -2.64 -1.30 14.65
CA ILE A 136 -2.21 -2.47 15.43
C ILE A 136 -2.93 -2.52 16.78
N GLN A 137 -3.09 -1.38 17.46
CA GLN A 137 -3.81 -1.29 18.74
C GLN A 137 -5.31 -1.57 18.59
N GLU A 138 -5.93 -1.07 17.51
CA GLU A 138 -7.38 -1.16 17.30
C GLU A 138 -7.85 -2.50 16.69
N ASN A 139 -6.94 -3.38 16.28
CA ASN A 139 -7.28 -4.61 15.55
C ASN A 139 -6.45 -5.80 16.05
N ASN A 140 -6.99 -7.01 15.91
CA ASN A 140 -6.29 -8.23 16.29
C ASN A 140 -5.66 -8.91 15.06
N PHE A 141 -4.32 -8.97 15.02
CA PHE A 141 -3.56 -9.60 13.94
C PHE A 141 -2.94 -10.94 14.39
N SER A 142 -3.78 -11.96 14.57
CA SER A 142 -3.40 -13.27 15.12
C SER A 142 -2.36 -14.10 14.35
N HIS A 143 -1.95 -13.64 13.16
CA HIS A 143 -0.99 -14.34 12.30
C HIS A 143 0.26 -13.50 11.99
N ILE A 144 0.39 -12.34 12.62
CA ILE A 144 1.56 -11.46 12.49
C ILE A 144 2.25 -11.47 13.85
N SER A 145 3.52 -11.89 13.88
CA SER A 145 4.32 -11.86 15.11
C SER A 145 5.19 -10.62 15.19
N ASP A 146 5.63 -10.08 14.05
CA ASP A 146 6.58 -8.98 14.00
C ASP A 146 6.26 -8.03 12.85
N ILE A 147 6.51 -6.74 13.06
CA ILE A 147 6.49 -5.71 12.02
C ILE A 147 7.79 -4.91 12.12
N ASP A 148 8.56 -4.92 11.04
CA ASP A 148 9.81 -4.18 10.87
C ASP A 148 9.58 -2.96 9.97
N PHE A 149 9.64 -1.78 10.58
CA PHE A 149 9.66 -0.49 9.91
C PHE A 149 11.10 -0.18 9.49
N SER A 150 11.42 -0.53 8.25
CA SER A 150 12.76 -0.43 7.70
C SER A 150 12.96 0.84 6.89
N TRP A 151 14.12 1.47 7.06
CA TRP A 151 14.52 2.70 6.36
C TRP A 151 13.62 3.91 6.64
N ILE A 152 12.91 3.91 7.77
CA ILE A 152 12.10 5.03 8.23
C ILE A 152 12.80 5.66 9.45
N PRO A 153 13.25 6.93 9.38
CA PRO A 153 14.07 7.52 10.44
C PRO A 153 13.20 8.02 11.62
N VAL A 154 12.60 7.07 12.34
CA VAL A 154 11.80 7.29 13.55
C VAL A 154 12.43 6.61 14.76
N GLU A 155 12.07 7.04 15.96
CA GLU A 155 12.56 6.43 17.22
C GLU A 155 11.55 5.48 17.85
N HIS A 156 10.27 5.64 17.53
CA HIS A 156 9.19 4.83 18.08
C HIS A 156 7.99 4.73 17.13
N VAL A 157 7.16 3.71 17.36
CA VAL A 157 5.87 3.48 16.70
C VAL A 157 4.78 3.54 17.76
N SER A 158 3.99 4.62 17.79
CA SER A 158 2.99 4.86 18.83
C SER A 158 3.53 4.70 20.26
N GLY A 159 4.73 5.25 20.51
CA GLY A 159 5.42 5.19 21.80
C GLY A 159 6.19 3.89 22.08
N VAL A 160 6.13 2.90 21.20
CA VAL A 160 6.90 1.64 21.33
C VAL A 160 8.21 1.74 20.55
N VAL A 161 9.33 1.54 21.23
CA VAL A 161 10.68 1.55 20.64
C VAL A 161 11.05 0.18 20.06
N GLU A 162 12.20 0.09 19.36
CA GLU A 162 12.79 -1.17 18.86
C GLU A 162 12.72 -2.30 19.90
N GLY A 163 12.26 -3.47 19.45
CA GLY A 163 12.15 -4.69 20.25
C GLY A 163 10.94 -4.71 21.19
N GLY A 164 10.22 -3.60 21.34
CA GLY A 164 9.01 -3.50 22.16
C GLY A 164 7.81 -4.21 21.55
N LEU A 165 6.79 -4.46 22.39
CA LEU A 165 5.54 -5.11 21.97
C LEU A 165 4.42 -4.09 21.83
N LEU A 166 3.72 -4.14 20.70
CA LEU A 166 2.49 -3.40 20.45
C LEU A 166 1.38 -4.39 20.11
N ASN A 167 0.41 -4.56 21.02
CA ASN A 167 -0.68 -5.54 20.89
C ASN A 167 -0.21 -6.96 20.53
N ASN A 168 0.80 -7.47 21.26
CA ASN A 168 1.46 -8.77 21.07
C ASN A 168 2.25 -8.93 19.76
N ILE A 169 2.44 -7.84 18.99
CA ILE A 169 3.33 -7.81 17.83
C ILE A 169 4.65 -7.17 18.24
N GLN A 170 5.76 -7.81 17.93
CA GLN A 170 7.09 -7.22 18.14
C GLN A 170 7.37 -6.16 17.08
N ILE A 171 7.75 -4.97 17.51
CA ILE A 171 8.06 -3.85 16.63
C ILE A 171 9.56 -3.77 16.43
N HIS A 172 9.97 -3.69 15.16
CA HIS A 172 11.32 -3.37 14.77
C HIS A 172 11.38 -2.05 14.00
N ILE A 173 12.45 -1.30 14.20
CA ILE A 173 12.84 -0.06 13.54
C ILE A 173 14.28 -0.27 13.08
N SER A 174 14.45 -0.51 11.79
CA SER A 174 15.74 -0.99 11.27
C SER A 174 16.12 -0.34 9.93
N LYS A 175 17.22 -0.81 9.34
CA LYS A 175 17.64 -0.49 7.96
C LYS A 175 17.81 -1.76 7.13
N ARG A 176 16.93 -2.74 7.36
CA ARG A 176 16.94 -4.03 6.66
C ARG A 176 16.52 -3.87 5.19
N ASN A 177 17.21 -4.56 4.28
CA ASN A 177 16.83 -4.56 2.87
C ASN A 177 15.63 -5.50 2.63
N LEU A 178 14.85 -5.20 1.59
CA LEU A 178 13.62 -5.93 1.26
C LEU A 178 13.78 -7.45 1.22
N PHE A 179 14.89 -7.93 0.65
CA PHE A 179 15.11 -9.35 0.35
C PHE A 179 16.19 -10.01 1.18
N ASP A 180 16.67 -9.35 2.24
CA ASP A 180 17.60 -9.97 3.16
C ASP A 180 16.97 -11.25 3.75
N LYS A 181 17.78 -12.26 4.11
CA LYS A 181 17.25 -13.42 4.82
C LYS A 181 16.81 -13.01 6.22
N LEU A 182 15.76 -13.64 6.74
CA LEU A 182 15.40 -13.45 8.15
C LEU A 182 16.54 -13.96 9.04
N PRO A 183 16.81 -13.29 10.18
CA PRO A 183 17.70 -13.81 11.22
C PRO A 183 17.28 -15.21 11.69
N GLU A 184 18.19 -15.95 12.31
CA GLU A 184 17.98 -17.35 12.70
C GLU A 184 16.79 -17.50 13.66
N GLU A 185 16.61 -16.55 14.58
CA GLU A 185 15.47 -16.45 15.49
C GLU A 185 14.11 -16.29 14.80
N HIS A 186 14.11 -15.94 13.51
CA HIS A 186 12.92 -15.68 12.71
C HIS A 186 12.83 -16.57 11.47
N VAL A 187 13.75 -17.52 11.26
CA VAL A 187 13.83 -18.36 10.06
C VAL A 187 12.56 -19.20 9.82
N ASN A 188 11.82 -19.52 10.89
CA ASN A 188 10.57 -20.27 10.83
C ASN A 188 9.34 -19.39 10.55
N LYS A 189 9.51 -18.08 10.35
CA LYS A 189 8.42 -17.15 10.04
C LYS A 189 8.25 -16.99 8.52
N LEU A 190 7.04 -16.65 8.09
CA LEU A 190 6.76 -16.28 6.70
C LEU A 190 7.19 -14.82 6.51
N LEU A 191 8.17 -14.56 5.63
CA LEU A 191 8.56 -13.20 5.30
C LEU A 191 7.50 -12.54 4.41
N VAL A 192 6.97 -11.41 4.83
CA VAL A 192 6.02 -10.61 4.06
C VAL A 192 6.61 -9.23 3.86
N VAL A 193 7.00 -8.88 2.64
CA VAL A 193 7.71 -7.63 2.35
C VAL A 193 6.81 -6.69 1.56
N SER A 194 6.82 -5.41 1.91
CA SER A 194 6.21 -4.37 1.09
C SER A 194 7.26 -3.62 0.26
N TRP A 195 6.90 -3.22 -0.96
CA TRP A 195 7.69 -2.26 -1.73
C TRP A 195 6.85 -1.01 -2.04
N ALA A 196 7.52 0.15 -2.00
CA ALA A 196 6.93 1.41 -2.40
C ALA A 196 6.84 1.45 -3.93
N TYR A 197 5.62 1.40 -4.46
CA TYR A 197 5.34 1.37 -5.88
C TYR A 197 4.88 2.73 -6.41
N ASP A 198 5.40 3.12 -7.58
CA ASP A 198 4.94 4.28 -8.31
C ASP A 198 3.60 4.08 -9.04
N GLY A 199 2.57 4.83 -8.60
CA GLY A 199 1.31 4.91 -9.32
C GLY A 199 1.48 5.43 -10.76
N ASN A 200 0.69 4.88 -11.70
CA ASN A 200 0.72 5.21 -13.12
C ASN A 200 2.03 4.87 -13.87
N SER A 201 2.76 3.87 -13.37
CA SER A 201 3.87 3.20 -14.06
C SER A 201 3.54 1.72 -14.30
N TYR A 202 4.40 0.96 -14.97
CA TYR A 202 4.41 -0.50 -14.82
C TYR A 202 5.17 -0.90 -13.55
N PRO A 203 4.81 -2.00 -12.87
CA PRO A 203 5.59 -2.51 -11.74
C PRO A 203 7.07 -2.63 -12.11
N GLY A 204 7.93 -2.03 -11.28
CA GLY A 204 9.36 -1.89 -11.55
C GLY A 204 9.80 -0.49 -11.99
N ASN A 205 8.88 0.37 -12.46
CA ASN A 205 9.09 1.78 -12.78
C ASN A 205 10.44 2.07 -13.48
N GLU A 206 11.47 2.53 -12.75
CA GLU A 206 12.81 2.84 -13.25
C GLU A 206 13.52 1.66 -13.93
N PHE A 207 13.15 0.42 -13.59
CA PHE A 207 13.57 -0.80 -14.26
C PHE A 207 13.37 -0.73 -15.77
N TRP A 208 12.22 -0.22 -16.21
CA TRP A 208 11.88 -0.11 -17.63
C TRP A 208 12.69 0.95 -18.37
N MET A 209 13.40 1.81 -17.63
CA MET A 209 14.33 2.81 -18.16
C MET A 209 15.80 2.35 -18.08
N GLY A 210 16.05 1.11 -17.63
CA GLY A 210 17.40 0.56 -17.46
C GLY A 210 18.10 0.99 -16.16
N SER A 211 17.39 1.65 -15.24
CA SER A 211 17.92 2.06 -13.94
C SER A 211 17.57 1.00 -12.90
N LEU A 212 18.56 0.16 -12.54
CA LEU A 212 18.34 -1.10 -11.81
C LEU A 212 18.55 -1.01 -10.29
N ASP A 213 19.10 0.10 -9.79
CA ASP A 213 19.53 0.29 -8.40
C ASP A 213 18.99 1.58 -7.76
N SER A 214 18.08 2.29 -8.44
CA SER A 214 17.67 3.65 -8.06
C SER A 214 16.60 3.72 -6.96
N SER A 215 15.80 2.66 -6.76
CA SER A 215 14.70 2.65 -5.79
C SER A 215 14.23 1.22 -5.45
N GLY A 216 13.20 1.11 -4.62
CA GLY A 216 12.56 -0.17 -4.30
C GLY A 216 11.83 -0.81 -5.49
N ASP A 217 11.45 -0.03 -6.50
CA ASP A 217 10.78 -0.51 -7.70
C ASP A 217 11.69 -1.41 -8.57
N PRO A 218 12.87 -0.96 -9.06
CA PRO A 218 13.78 -1.82 -9.79
C PRO A 218 14.37 -2.93 -8.92
N GLN A 219 14.58 -2.70 -7.61
CA GLN A 219 14.99 -3.77 -6.69
C GLN A 219 13.97 -4.92 -6.68
N SER A 220 12.67 -4.58 -6.63
CA SER A 220 11.58 -5.55 -6.69
C SER A 220 11.50 -6.22 -8.06
N ALA A 221 11.65 -5.48 -9.16
CA ALA A 221 11.65 -6.05 -10.51
C ALA A 221 12.79 -7.03 -10.74
N CYS A 222 14.01 -6.69 -10.32
CA CYS A 222 15.19 -7.53 -10.50
C CYS A 222 15.18 -8.79 -9.63
N SER A 223 14.56 -8.72 -8.44
CA SER A 223 14.62 -9.81 -7.45
C SER A 223 13.41 -10.74 -7.50
N THR A 224 12.43 -10.43 -8.36
CA THR A 224 11.13 -11.10 -8.39
C THR A 224 10.58 -11.25 -9.80
N GLN A 225 9.33 -11.73 -9.90
CA GLN A 225 8.60 -11.84 -11.17
C GLN A 225 7.54 -10.74 -11.34
N ILE A 226 7.69 -9.59 -10.65
CA ILE A 226 6.70 -8.50 -10.75
C ILE A 226 6.65 -7.94 -12.18
N SER A 227 7.77 -7.93 -12.90
CA SER A 227 7.90 -7.42 -14.28
C SER A 227 7.13 -8.26 -15.30
N GLU A 228 6.94 -9.56 -15.05
CA GLU A 228 6.16 -10.45 -15.91
C GLU A 228 4.73 -10.62 -15.39
N LEU A 229 4.58 -10.95 -14.10
CA LEU A 229 3.29 -11.35 -13.55
C LEU A 229 2.35 -10.18 -13.29
N LEU A 230 2.88 -8.97 -13.05
CA LEU A 230 2.09 -7.75 -12.90
C LEU A 230 2.16 -6.85 -14.13
N ASN A 231 2.49 -7.43 -15.29
CA ASN A 231 2.51 -6.73 -16.56
C ASN A 231 1.30 -7.15 -17.41
N PRO A 232 0.37 -6.22 -17.71
CA PRO A 232 -0.85 -6.53 -18.46
C PRO A 232 -0.60 -6.96 -19.92
N LYS A 233 0.60 -6.71 -20.46
CA LYS A 233 0.99 -7.19 -21.80
C LYS A 233 1.44 -8.65 -21.79
N ILE A 234 1.88 -9.17 -20.65
CA ILE A 234 2.38 -10.54 -20.49
C ILE A 234 1.34 -11.40 -19.80
N ASN A 235 0.79 -10.92 -18.68
CA ASN A 235 -0.24 -11.61 -17.90
C ASN A 235 -1.64 -11.00 -18.13
N PRO A 236 -2.50 -11.64 -18.93
CA PRO A 236 -3.85 -11.13 -19.21
C PRO A 236 -4.78 -11.13 -17.98
N TYR A 237 -4.44 -11.88 -16.93
CA TYR A 237 -5.19 -11.84 -15.67
C TYR A 237 -4.93 -10.57 -14.86
N PHE A 238 -3.80 -9.90 -15.11
CA PHE A 238 -3.48 -8.59 -14.57
C PHE A 238 -4.18 -7.50 -15.39
N CYS A 239 -5.49 -7.34 -15.20
CA CYS A 239 -6.27 -6.37 -15.95
C CYS A 239 -7.39 -5.76 -15.11
N GLY A 240 -7.99 -4.68 -15.63
CA GLY A 240 -9.09 -3.98 -14.96
C GLY A 240 -10.32 -4.84 -14.66
N LYS A 241 -10.52 -5.97 -15.36
CA LYS A 241 -11.61 -6.93 -15.06
C LYS A 241 -11.40 -7.63 -13.70
N SER A 242 -10.15 -7.82 -13.30
CA SER A 242 -9.75 -8.41 -12.02
C SER A 242 -9.70 -7.38 -10.88
N LEU A 243 -9.87 -6.09 -11.19
CA LEU A 243 -9.80 -5.00 -10.22
C LEU A 243 -10.90 -5.14 -9.16
N LYS A 244 -10.47 -5.05 -7.90
CA LYS A 244 -11.36 -5.01 -6.74
C LYS A 244 -11.15 -3.70 -5.98
N VAL A 245 -12.24 -3.15 -5.45
CA VAL A 245 -12.25 -1.92 -4.69
C VAL A 245 -12.64 -2.24 -3.25
N ALA A 246 -11.73 -1.96 -2.32
CA ALA A 246 -12.04 -1.98 -0.90
C ALA A 246 -12.78 -0.69 -0.53
N SER A 247 -14.02 -0.79 -0.05
CA SER A 247 -14.89 0.35 0.30
C SER A 247 -15.23 0.33 1.78
N ASN A 248 -14.98 1.44 2.48
CA ASN A 248 -15.43 1.62 3.86
C ASN A 248 -16.96 1.79 3.92
N ARG A 249 -17.51 2.65 3.03
CA ARG A 249 -18.95 2.87 2.87
C ARG A 249 -19.74 1.56 2.74
N LEU A 250 -19.23 0.63 1.94
CA LEU A 250 -19.90 -0.65 1.67
C LEU A 250 -19.36 -1.80 2.54
N LYS A 251 -18.48 -1.51 3.50
CA LYS A 251 -17.88 -2.46 4.44
C LYS A 251 -17.37 -3.76 3.77
N GLY A 252 -16.61 -3.64 2.67
CA GLY A 252 -16.17 -4.83 1.93
C GLY A 252 -15.22 -4.57 0.77
N VAL A 253 -14.83 -5.67 0.10
CA VAL A 253 -14.01 -5.67 -1.13
C VAL A 253 -14.88 -6.14 -2.29
N LEU A 254 -15.20 -5.24 -3.21
CA LEU A 254 -16.13 -5.50 -4.31
C LEU A 254 -15.38 -5.56 -5.64
N LYS A 255 -15.91 -6.27 -6.65
CA LYS A 255 -15.39 -6.10 -8.02
C LYS A 255 -15.66 -4.67 -8.47
N TYR A 256 -14.80 -4.13 -9.32
CA TYR A 256 -14.91 -2.75 -9.78
C TYR A 256 -16.30 -2.42 -10.36
N LYS A 257 -16.87 -3.33 -11.16
CA LYS A 257 -18.22 -3.18 -11.72
C LYS A 257 -19.31 -3.01 -10.64
N ASP A 258 -19.25 -3.80 -9.58
CA ASP A 258 -20.24 -3.79 -8.50
C ASP A 258 -20.10 -2.50 -7.69
N TYR A 259 -18.85 -2.05 -7.46
CA TYR A 259 -18.59 -0.78 -6.80
C TYR A 259 -19.17 0.41 -7.59
N ILE A 260 -19.01 0.45 -8.91
CA ILE A 260 -19.57 1.53 -9.75
C ILE A 260 -21.09 1.49 -9.79
N ALA A 261 -21.71 0.32 -9.87
CA ALA A 261 -23.17 0.18 -9.87
C ALA A 261 -23.81 0.86 -8.64
N THR A 262 -23.23 0.66 -7.45
CA THR A 262 -23.70 1.29 -6.19
C THR A 262 -23.48 2.81 -6.10
N LYS A 263 -22.77 3.41 -7.06
CA LYS A 263 -22.56 4.86 -7.15
C LYS A 263 -23.70 5.52 -7.95
N ASN A 264 -24.27 4.79 -8.91
CA ASN A 264 -25.35 5.28 -9.78
C ASN A 264 -26.73 5.25 -9.09
N GLU A 265 -26.95 4.38 -8.10
CA GLU A 265 -28.22 4.30 -7.36
C GLU A 265 -28.48 5.50 -6.44
N LYS A 266 -27.46 6.31 -6.10
CA LYS A 266 -27.60 7.47 -5.21
C LYS A 266 -27.75 8.82 -5.93
N ASN A 267 -27.87 8.84 -7.26
CA ASN A 267 -28.23 10.05 -8.02
C ASN A 267 -29.76 10.20 -8.19
N LEU A 268 -30.57 9.49 -7.42
CA LEU A 268 -32.04 9.54 -7.44
C LEU A 268 -32.61 9.82 -6.05
N VAL A 269 -32.20 10.91 -5.39
CA VAL A 269 -33.06 11.65 -4.45
C VAL A 269 -32.57 13.10 -4.47
N PHE A 270 -33.41 14.00 -5.00
CA PHE A 270 -33.25 15.46 -4.87
C PHE A 270 -33.68 15.91 -3.48
#